data_AF-A0A849T0Z4-F1
#
_entry.id   AF-A0A849T0Z4-F1
#
_cell.length_a   1.000
_cell.length_b   1.000
_cell.length_c   1.000
_cell.angle_alpha   90.00
_cell.angle_beta   90.00
_cell.angle_gamma   90.00
#
_symmetry.space_group_name_H-M   'P 1'
#
loop_
_entity.id
_entity.type
_entity.pdbx_description
1 polymer ?
#
loop_
_entity_poly.entity_id
_entity_poly.type
_entity_poly.pdbx_seq_one_letter_code
_entity_poly.pdbx_strand_id
1 'polypeptide(L)'
;MLLKIEDLEQKIAQNPVLKIGCIVDTNVVFATSFPLDTYNDWGEEVFDTLHKLNIPVFTNLNVRSEFIDLNRRVLIPEGLIDFYDDYSELLNGEIESSLKSLKTRKNKANNENRTFKFNDTDIKQFMQMFKKLNHSSGQNLWQLFCQYYLMPYIENAWEKAVQRMKINFLGTREIESKEFFDKHPSWENMVKIIGLSGIGSSDAMIINLFQESKIPLMITADVGVKNTLLDFMSEGKFVLAPNSTN
;
A
#
# COMPACT_ATOMS: atom_id res chain seq x y z
N MET A 1 1.01 -6.18 -22.00
CA MET A 1 -0.25 -6.96 -22.24
C MET A 1 -0.98 -7.16 -20.92
N LEU A 2 -2.32 -7.00 -20.88
CA LEU A 2 -3.13 -7.29 -19.69
C LEU A 2 -3.33 -8.80 -19.54
N LEU A 3 -3.17 -9.32 -18.32
CA LEU A 3 -3.37 -10.72 -17.94
C LEU A 3 -4.45 -10.81 -16.86
N LYS A 4 -5.20 -11.90 -16.91
CA LYS A 4 -6.06 -12.36 -15.81
C LYS A 4 -5.31 -13.41 -14.99
N ILE A 5 -5.69 -13.56 -13.72
CA ILE A 5 -5.10 -14.58 -12.83
C ILE A 5 -5.30 -15.98 -13.42
N GLU A 6 -6.52 -16.27 -13.88
CA GLU A 6 -6.90 -17.57 -14.47
C GLU A 6 -6.01 -17.97 -15.67
N ASP A 7 -5.53 -16.97 -16.43
CA ASP A 7 -4.70 -17.19 -17.62
C ASP A 7 -3.20 -17.29 -17.30
N LEU A 8 -2.78 -17.00 -16.06
CA LEU A 8 -1.37 -16.81 -15.71
C LEU A 8 -0.56 -18.08 -15.93
N GLU A 9 -1.08 -19.24 -15.52
CA GLU A 9 -0.40 -20.54 -15.68
C GLU A 9 -0.17 -20.87 -17.16
N GLN A 10 -1.21 -20.74 -17.99
CA GLN A 10 -1.10 -20.93 -19.43
C GLN A 10 -0.11 -19.93 -20.05
N LYS A 11 -0.16 -18.67 -19.60
CA LYS A 11 0.72 -17.64 -20.15
C LYS A 11 2.18 -17.88 -19.82
N ILE A 12 2.48 -18.41 -18.64
CA ILE A 12 3.84 -18.82 -18.25
C ILE A 12 4.33 -19.99 -19.11
N ALA A 13 3.47 -20.96 -19.41
CA ALA A 13 3.85 -22.06 -20.30
C ALA A 13 4.23 -21.55 -21.70
N GLN A 14 3.56 -20.49 -22.18
CA GLN A 14 3.87 -19.85 -23.45
C GLN A 14 5.07 -18.88 -23.37
N ASN A 15 5.29 -18.25 -22.21
CA ASN A 15 6.31 -17.22 -22.00
C ASN A 15 7.06 -17.51 -20.68
N PRO A 16 8.04 -18.44 -20.69
CA PRO A 16 8.76 -18.85 -19.48
C PRO A 16 9.48 -17.70 -18.76
N VAL A 17 9.74 -16.59 -19.45
CA VAL A 17 10.33 -15.37 -18.87
C VAL A 17 9.52 -14.84 -17.68
N LEU A 18 8.20 -15.06 -17.64
CA LEU A 18 7.32 -14.68 -16.53
C LEU A 18 7.73 -15.32 -15.18
N LYS A 19 8.54 -16.39 -15.19
CA LYS A 19 9.12 -16.98 -13.98
C LYS A 19 10.20 -16.15 -13.31
N ILE A 20 10.77 -15.14 -14.00
CA ILE A 20 11.76 -14.23 -13.42
C ILE A 20 11.17 -13.52 -12.19
N GLY A 21 9.88 -13.18 -12.24
CA GLY A 21 9.17 -12.61 -11.11
C GLY A 21 8.16 -11.53 -11.51
N CYS A 22 7.65 -10.84 -10.51
CA CYS A 22 6.77 -9.70 -10.68
C CYS A 22 7.13 -8.55 -9.75
N ILE A 23 6.88 -7.32 -10.19
CA ILE A 23 6.84 -6.14 -9.31
C ILE A 23 5.39 -5.97 -8.82
N VAL A 24 5.22 -5.76 -7.52
CA VAL A 24 3.90 -5.53 -6.91
C VAL A 24 3.75 -4.08 -6.46
N ASP A 25 2.61 -3.51 -6.80
CA ASP A 25 2.17 -2.17 -6.43
C ASP A 25 1.73 -2.08 -4.95
N THR A 26 1.78 -0.89 -4.37
CA THR A 26 1.40 -0.63 -2.99
C THR A 26 -0.03 -1.02 -2.69
N ASN A 27 -0.98 -0.70 -3.59
CA ASN A 27 -2.39 -1.00 -3.37
C ASN A 27 -2.65 -2.52 -3.22
N VAL A 28 -1.90 -3.38 -3.91
CA VAL A 28 -2.05 -4.83 -3.82
C VAL A 28 -1.48 -5.34 -2.51
N VAL A 29 -0.30 -4.86 -2.12
CA VAL A 29 0.32 -5.21 -0.83
C VAL A 29 -0.59 -4.78 0.32
N PHE A 30 -1.15 -3.57 0.24
CA PHE A 30 -2.09 -3.05 1.23
C PHE A 30 -3.39 -3.86 1.27
N ALA A 31 -4.06 -4.06 0.13
CA ALA A 31 -5.32 -4.78 0.03
C ALA A 31 -5.20 -6.21 0.57
N THR A 32 -4.13 -6.93 0.22
CA THR A 32 -3.86 -8.28 0.73
C THR A 32 -3.59 -8.26 2.25
N SER A 33 -3.04 -7.18 2.78
CA SER A 33 -2.77 -7.06 4.22
C SER A 33 -4.00 -6.65 5.04
N PHE A 34 -5.09 -6.23 4.40
CA PHE A 34 -6.24 -5.63 5.08
C PHE A 34 -7.58 -6.28 4.65
N PRO A 35 -8.19 -7.14 5.50
CA PRO A 35 -9.37 -7.93 5.13
C PRO A 35 -10.62 -7.14 4.68
N LEU A 36 -10.77 -5.89 5.10
CA LEU A 36 -11.91 -5.04 4.73
C LEU A 36 -11.63 -4.19 3.47
N ASP A 37 -10.50 -4.40 2.80
CA ASP A 37 -10.23 -3.77 1.51
C ASP A 37 -11.02 -4.48 0.41
N THR A 38 -11.57 -3.70 -0.54
CA THR A 38 -12.39 -4.23 -1.65
C THR A 38 -11.61 -5.23 -2.52
N TYR A 39 -10.28 -5.13 -2.58
CA TYR A 39 -9.44 -6.05 -3.35
C TYR A 39 -8.74 -7.11 -2.49
N ASN A 40 -9.14 -7.31 -1.23
CA ASN A 40 -8.48 -8.29 -0.35
C ASN A 40 -8.53 -9.70 -0.95
N ASP A 41 -9.72 -10.23 -1.26
CA ASP A 41 -9.89 -11.58 -1.81
C ASP A 41 -9.08 -11.79 -3.09
N TRP A 42 -9.10 -10.79 -3.98
CA TRP A 42 -8.32 -10.82 -5.21
C TRP A 42 -6.80 -10.83 -4.93
N GLY A 43 -6.35 -10.00 -3.98
CA GLY A 43 -4.96 -9.96 -3.55
C GLY A 43 -4.48 -11.30 -2.98
N GLU A 44 -5.28 -11.93 -2.11
CA GLU A 44 -5.00 -13.28 -1.59
C GLU A 44 -4.86 -14.29 -2.74
N GLU A 45 -5.81 -14.30 -3.67
CA GLU A 45 -5.78 -15.19 -4.84
C GLU A 45 -4.53 -14.98 -5.70
N VAL A 46 -4.12 -13.72 -5.90
CA VAL A 46 -2.88 -13.38 -6.60
C VAL A 46 -1.69 -14.02 -5.89
N PHE A 47 -1.51 -13.76 -4.60
CA PHE A 47 -0.32 -14.22 -3.88
C PHE A 47 -0.27 -15.74 -3.75
N ASP A 48 -1.42 -16.39 -3.51
CA ASP A 48 -1.52 -17.86 -3.51
C ASP A 48 -1.12 -18.45 -4.86
N THR A 49 -1.57 -17.84 -5.95
CA THR A 49 -1.23 -18.27 -7.32
C THR A 49 0.26 -18.08 -7.60
N LEU A 50 0.84 -16.93 -7.24
CA LEU A 50 2.27 -16.67 -7.42
C LEU A 50 3.12 -17.66 -6.63
N HIS A 51 2.73 -17.97 -5.38
CA HIS A 51 3.43 -18.94 -4.54
C HIS A 51 3.34 -20.35 -5.10
N LYS A 52 2.14 -20.79 -5.51
CA LYS A 52 1.93 -22.10 -6.17
C LYS A 52 2.82 -22.24 -7.41
N LEU A 53 2.97 -21.17 -8.17
CA LEU A 53 3.76 -21.13 -9.38
C LEU A 53 5.26 -20.81 -9.13
N ASN A 54 5.70 -20.63 -7.88
CA ASN A 54 7.07 -20.25 -7.54
C ASN A 54 7.57 -19.00 -8.30
N ILE A 55 6.72 -17.97 -8.40
CA ILE A 55 7.06 -16.69 -9.03
C ILE A 55 7.55 -15.73 -7.94
N PRO A 56 8.79 -15.24 -8.01
CA PRO A 56 9.30 -14.29 -7.03
C PRO A 56 8.53 -12.97 -7.09
N VAL A 57 8.17 -12.43 -5.93
CA VAL A 57 7.53 -11.11 -5.82
C VAL A 57 8.56 -10.09 -5.38
N PHE A 58 8.63 -8.97 -6.09
CA PHE A 58 9.56 -7.89 -5.83
C PHE A 58 8.85 -6.57 -5.58
N THR A 59 9.47 -5.71 -4.78
CA THR A 59 9.03 -4.33 -4.58
C THR A 59 10.22 -3.44 -4.20
N ASN A 60 10.00 -2.15 -3.95
CA ASN A 60 11.06 -1.21 -3.60
C ASN A 60 10.70 -0.27 -2.44
N LEU A 61 11.59 0.68 -2.17
CA LEU A 61 11.43 1.66 -1.10
C LEU A 61 10.19 2.55 -1.26
N ASN A 62 9.80 2.89 -2.49
CA ASN A 62 8.64 3.75 -2.74
C ASN A 62 7.35 3.06 -2.32
N VAL A 63 7.20 1.78 -2.71
CA VAL A 63 6.06 0.96 -2.29
C VAL A 63 6.04 0.78 -0.77
N ARG A 64 7.19 0.52 -0.14
CA ARG A 64 7.28 0.43 1.32
C ARG A 64 6.83 1.74 2.00
N SER A 65 7.30 2.87 1.52
CA SER A 65 6.96 4.19 2.08
C SER A 65 5.46 4.45 1.95
N GLU A 66 4.89 4.22 0.77
CA GLU A 66 3.47 4.42 0.53
C GLU A 66 2.60 3.45 1.33
N PHE A 67 3.04 2.19 1.49
CA PHE A 67 2.35 1.19 2.31
C PHE A 67 2.25 1.64 3.77
N ILE A 68 3.34 2.18 4.34
CA ILE A 68 3.33 2.73 5.70
C ILE A 68 2.38 3.92 5.80
N ASP A 69 2.31 4.77 4.79
CA ASP A 69 1.40 5.92 4.75
C ASP A 69 -0.08 5.51 4.64
N LEU A 70 -0.40 4.47 3.87
CA LEU A 70 -1.74 3.87 3.82
C LEU A 70 -2.12 3.26 5.17
N ASN A 71 -1.22 2.48 5.78
CA ASN A 71 -1.42 1.91 7.11
C ASN A 71 -1.60 3.00 8.17
N ARG A 72 -0.81 4.09 8.13
CA ARG A 72 -0.97 5.25 9.01
C ARG A 72 -2.40 5.78 8.99
N ARG A 73 -3.02 5.87 7.81
CA ARG A 73 -4.38 6.39 7.64
C ARG A 73 -5.47 5.46 8.20
N VAL A 74 -5.19 4.17 8.34
CA VAL A 74 -6.13 3.19 8.94
C VAL A 74 -5.84 2.95 10.43
N LEU A 75 -4.58 2.93 10.82
CA LEU A 75 -4.15 2.62 12.18
C LEU A 75 -4.32 3.81 13.14
N ILE A 76 -4.25 5.05 12.65
CA ILE A 76 -4.58 6.22 13.50
C ILE A 76 -6.01 6.13 14.04
N PRO A 77 -7.06 5.93 13.21
CA PRO A 77 -8.41 5.80 13.76
C PRO A 77 -8.63 4.54 14.60
N GLU A 78 -7.90 3.43 14.38
CA GLU A 78 -7.87 2.31 15.35
C GLU A 78 -7.34 2.77 16.71
N GLY A 79 -6.11 3.28 16.74
CA GLY A 79 -5.46 3.65 17.99
C GLY A 79 -6.19 4.77 18.74
N LEU A 80 -6.84 5.70 18.03
CA LEU A 80 -7.63 6.76 18.67
C LEU A 80 -8.87 6.19 19.38
N ILE A 81 -9.45 5.11 18.86
CA ILE A 81 -10.56 4.42 19.51
C ILE A 81 -10.05 3.63 20.71
N ASP A 82 -8.93 2.93 20.59
CA ASP A 82 -8.33 2.23 21.72
C ASP A 82 -7.96 3.21 22.83
N PHE A 83 -7.35 4.35 22.49
CA PHE A 83 -7.11 5.45 23.41
C PHE A 83 -8.40 5.97 24.06
N TYR A 84 -9.48 6.10 23.28
CA TYR A 84 -10.76 6.52 23.84
C TYR A 84 -11.30 5.46 24.81
N ASP A 85 -11.21 4.18 24.47
CA ASP A 85 -11.72 3.10 25.30
C ASP A 85 -10.94 2.99 26.62
N ASP A 86 -9.62 3.20 26.59
CA ASP A 86 -8.76 3.18 27.78
C ASP A 86 -8.94 4.41 28.69
N TYR A 87 -9.30 5.57 28.13
CA TYR A 87 -9.31 6.85 28.87
C TYR A 87 -10.66 7.58 28.87
N SER A 88 -11.73 6.98 28.36
CA SER A 88 -13.04 7.66 28.15
C SER A 88 -13.56 8.39 29.38
N GLU A 89 -13.40 7.83 30.58
CA GLU A 89 -13.85 8.43 31.85
C GLU A 89 -13.08 9.69 32.25
N LEU A 90 -11.87 9.88 31.70
CA LEU A 90 -10.99 11.00 32.00
C LEU A 90 -11.05 12.09 30.92
N LEU A 91 -11.70 11.81 29.80
CA LEU A 91 -11.85 12.73 28.68
C LEU A 91 -13.11 13.57 28.85
N ASN A 92 -13.06 14.82 28.40
CA ASN A 92 -14.21 15.72 28.44
C ASN A 92 -14.21 16.69 27.25
N GLY A 93 -15.37 17.31 27.00
CA GLY A 93 -15.51 18.38 26.01
C GLY A 93 -15.30 17.93 24.56
N GLU A 94 -14.54 18.73 23.79
CA GLU A 94 -14.40 18.56 22.34
C GLU A 94 -13.72 17.22 21.96
N ILE A 95 -12.69 16.81 22.72
CA ILE A 95 -11.94 15.58 22.41
C ILE A 95 -12.79 14.32 22.62
N GLU A 96 -13.55 14.26 23.72
CA GLU A 96 -14.44 13.15 24.02
C GLU A 96 -15.52 13.00 22.94
N SER A 97 -16.17 14.11 22.58
CA SER A 97 -17.20 14.14 21.53
C SER A 97 -16.66 13.67 20.17
N SER A 98 -15.47 14.15 19.79
CA SER A 98 -14.82 13.78 18.52
C SER A 98 -14.42 12.31 18.48
N LEU A 99 -13.91 11.75 19.58
CA LEU A 99 -13.55 10.34 19.68
C LEU A 99 -14.77 9.42 19.69
N LYS A 100 -15.84 9.80 20.40
CA LYS A 100 -17.12 9.07 20.38
C LYS A 100 -17.76 9.06 18.98
N SER A 101 -17.71 10.21 18.28
CA SER A 101 -18.14 10.32 16.89
C SER A 101 -17.29 9.45 15.95
N LEU A 102 -15.96 9.45 16.14
CA LEU A 102 -15.05 8.57 15.41
C LEU A 102 -15.42 7.09 15.59
N LYS A 103 -15.57 6.62 16.83
CA LYS A 103 -15.96 5.25 17.14
C LYS A 103 -17.26 4.85 16.43
N THR A 104 -18.26 5.75 16.46
CA THR A 104 -19.54 5.55 15.77
C THR A 104 -19.38 5.42 14.25
N ARG A 105 -18.62 6.33 13.62
CA ARG A 105 -18.38 6.32 12.17
C ARG A 105 -17.62 5.08 11.72
N LYS A 106 -16.67 4.61 12.54
CA LYS A 106 -15.91 3.39 12.26
C LYS A 106 -16.77 2.14 12.41
N ASN A 107 -17.55 2.02 13.48
CA ASN A 107 -18.47 0.88 13.66
C ASN A 107 -19.46 0.79 12.50
N LYS A 108 -19.97 1.93 12.02
CA LYS A 108 -20.80 1.97 10.81
C LYS A 108 -20.05 1.43 9.58
N ALA A 109 -18.79 1.82 9.38
CA ALA A 109 -17.97 1.32 8.27
C ALA A 109 -17.74 -0.20 8.33
N ASN A 110 -17.43 -0.72 9.52
CA ASN A 110 -17.24 -2.16 9.73
C ASN A 110 -18.54 -2.94 9.45
N ASN A 111 -19.69 -2.44 9.91
CA ASN A 111 -21.00 -3.04 9.61
C ASN A 111 -21.34 -3.01 8.10
N GLU A 112 -20.78 -2.05 7.36
CA GLU A 112 -20.90 -1.92 5.91
C GLU A 112 -19.80 -2.69 5.15
N ASN A 113 -18.97 -3.48 5.85
CA ASN A 113 -17.80 -4.20 5.30
C ASN A 113 -16.89 -3.32 4.43
N ARG A 114 -16.64 -2.08 4.87
CA ARG A 114 -15.78 -1.14 4.14
C ARG A 114 -14.61 -0.67 5.00
N THR A 115 -13.48 -0.47 4.33
CA THR A 115 -12.30 0.14 4.94
C THR A 115 -12.61 1.55 5.46
N PHE A 116 -12.31 1.78 6.74
CA PHE A 116 -12.35 3.12 7.34
C PHE A 116 -10.94 3.69 7.42
N LYS A 117 -10.70 4.79 6.71
CA LYS A 117 -9.40 5.49 6.70
C LYS A 117 -9.59 6.99 6.85
N PHE A 118 -8.65 7.62 7.54
CA PHE A 118 -8.54 9.06 7.59
C PHE A 118 -7.85 9.61 6.35
N ASN A 119 -8.25 10.82 5.94
CA ASN A 119 -7.41 11.66 5.09
C ASN A 119 -6.45 12.50 5.94
N ASP A 120 -5.53 13.23 5.30
CA ASP A 120 -4.54 14.03 6.04
C ASP A 120 -5.17 15.21 6.80
N THR A 121 -6.34 15.69 6.37
CA THR A 121 -7.11 16.73 7.09
C THR A 121 -7.65 16.17 8.41
N ASP A 122 -8.24 14.96 8.40
CA ASP A 122 -8.73 14.28 9.60
C ASP A 122 -7.58 14.05 10.60
N ILE A 123 -6.43 13.55 10.11
CA ILE A 123 -5.24 13.33 10.95
C ILE A 123 -4.77 14.66 11.58
N LYS A 124 -4.69 15.73 10.78
CA LYS A 124 -4.27 17.04 11.28
C LYS A 124 -5.24 17.62 12.31
N GLN A 125 -6.54 17.41 12.14
CA GLN A 125 -7.55 17.85 13.10
C GLN A 125 -7.35 17.17 14.46
N PHE A 126 -7.29 15.83 14.51
CA PHE A 126 -7.03 15.11 15.76
C PHE A 126 -5.68 15.46 16.36
N MET A 127 -4.62 15.56 15.55
CA MET A 127 -3.30 15.98 16.00
C MET A 127 -3.35 17.36 16.68
N GLN A 128 -4.04 18.34 16.09
CA GLN A 128 -4.15 19.68 16.67
C GLN A 128 -4.95 19.68 17.97
N MET A 129 -6.05 18.90 18.04
CA MET A 129 -6.83 18.75 19.27
C MET A 129 -6.00 18.16 20.40
N PHE A 130 -5.30 17.04 20.14
CA PHE A 130 -4.47 16.37 21.12
C PHE A 130 -3.26 17.22 21.56
N LYS A 131 -2.66 17.99 20.64
CA LYS A 131 -1.52 18.87 20.96
C LYS A 131 -1.86 20.01 21.93
N LYS A 132 -3.14 20.39 22.06
CA LYS A 132 -3.59 21.40 23.03
C LYS A 132 -3.64 20.86 24.46
N LEU A 133 -3.54 19.55 24.63
CA LEU A 133 -3.64 18.86 25.91
C LEU A 133 -2.26 18.40 26.33
N ASN A 134 -1.75 18.99 27.42
CA ASN A 134 -0.46 18.63 28.00
C ASN A 134 -0.64 17.53 29.04
N HIS A 135 0.28 16.56 29.02
CA HIS A 135 0.40 15.55 30.05
C HIS A 135 1.41 15.98 31.13
N SER A 136 1.30 15.40 32.32
CA SER A 136 2.20 15.67 33.45
C SER A 136 3.67 15.34 33.16
N SER A 137 3.93 14.47 32.18
CA SER A 137 5.29 14.15 31.69
C SER A 137 5.95 15.27 30.87
N GLY A 138 5.23 16.36 30.57
CA GLY A 138 5.69 17.44 29.69
C GLY A 138 5.54 17.16 28.19
N GLN A 139 5.10 15.96 27.81
CA GLN A 139 4.68 15.63 26.45
C GLN A 139 3.22 16.05 26.22
N ASN A 140 2.86 16.37 24.98
CA ASN A 140 1.45 16.53 24.64
C ASN A 140 0.78 15.17 24.37
N LEU A 141 -0.54 15.09 24.45
CA LEU A 141 -1.26 13.83 24.27
C LEU A 141 -1.04 13.20 22.89
N TRP A 142 -0.75 13.97 21.85
CA TRP A 142 -0.47 13.39 20.52
C TRP A 142 0.85 12.62 20.51
N GLN A 143 1.87 13.09 21.23
CA GLN A 143 3.13 12.37 21.37
C GLN A 143 2.93 11.06 22.12
N LEU A 144 2.15 11.07 23.20
CA LEU A 144 1.82 9.87 23.97
C LEU A 144 1.00 8.89 23.12
N PHE A 145 -0.01 9.38 22.41
CA PHE A 145 -0.77 8.59 21.46
C PHE A 145 0.14 7.90 20.42
N CYS A 146 1.04 8.67 19.80
CA CYS A 146 1.97 8.11 18.84
C CYS A 146 2.89 7.05 19.45
N GLN A 147 3.39 7.29 20.66
CA GLN A 147 4.32 6.38 21.35
C GLN A 147 3.66 5.07 21.77
N TYR A 148 2.45 5.13 22.36
CA TYR A 148 1.82 3.98 23.00
C TYR A 148 0.82 3.24 22.11
N TYR A 149 0.29 3.88 21.06
CA TYR A 149 -0.68 3.26 20.15
C TYR A 149 -0.13 3.16 18.72
N LEU A 150 0.20 4.29 18.10
CA LEU A 150 0.54 4.28 16.66
C LEU A 150 1.85 3.54 16.33
N MET A 151 2.90 3.78 17.10
CA MET A 151 4.23 3.18 16.88
C MET A 151 4.17 1.65 16.98
N PRO A 152 3.61 1.04 18.05
CA PRO A 152 3.43 -0.41 18.12
C PRO A 152 2.64 -1.00 16.93
N TYR A 153 1.65 -0.26 16.42
CA TYR A 153 0.83 -0.72 15.29
C TYR A 153 1.60 -0.66 13.96
N ILE A 154 2.40 0.38 13.75
CA ILE A 154 3.15 0.58 12.51
C ILE A 154 4.40 -0.31 12.43
N GLU A 155 5.15 -0.46 13.53
CA GLU A 155 6.45 -1.14 13.54
C GLU A 155 6.43 -2.51 12.84
N ASN A 156 5.36 -3.28 13.08
CA ASN A 156 5.23 -4.64 12.57
C ASN A 156 4.43 -4.76 11.28
N ALA A 157 3.80 -3.67 10.79
CA ALA A 157 2.88 -3.75 9.66
C ALA A 157 3.57 -4.24 8.38
N TRP A 158 4.74 -3.67 8.08
CA TRP A 158 5.52 -4.03 6.89
C TRP A 158 6.12 -5.44 6.98
N GLU A 159 6.66 -5.80 8.13
CA GLU A 159 7.34 -7.09 8.31
C GLU A 159 6.36 -8.25 8.21
N LYS A 160 5.16 -8.10 8.79
CA LYS A 160 4.06 -9.06 8.62
C LYS A 160 3.65 -9.22 7.17
N ALA A 161 3.51 -8.11 6.45
CA ALA A 161 3.19 -8.09 5.02
C ALA A 161 4.26 -8.85 4.21
N VAL A 162 5.54 -8.51 4.39
CA VAL A 162 6.67 -9.15 3.70
C VAL A 162 6.73 -10.65 3.98
N GLN A 163 6.59 -11.06 5.24
CA GLN A 163 6.64 -12.46 5.62
C GLN A 163 5.49 -13.27 5.01
N ARG A 164 4.26 -12.74 5.09
CA ARG A 164 3.07 -13.40 4.57
C ARG A 164 3.11 -13.55 3.06
N MET A 165 3.45 -12.47 2.35
CA MET A 165 3.42 -12.39 0.89
C MET A 165 4.74 -12.86 0.23
N LYS A 166 5.77 -13.17 1.03
CA LYS A 166 7.12 -13.56 0.58
C LYS A 166 7.74 -12.54 -0.37
N ILE A 167 7.64 -11.26 0.00
CA ILE A 167 8.11 -10.14 -0.81
C ILE A 167 9.63 -10.00 -0.71
N ASN A 168 10.30 -9.90 -1.85
CA ASN A 168 11.72 -9.58 -1.96
C ASN A 168 11.89 -8.08 -2.16
N PHE A 169 12.71 -7.44 -1.33
CA PHE A 169 12.94 -6.00 -1.41
C PHE A 169 14.12 -5.69 -2.33
N LEU A 170 13.87 -4.93 -3.41
CA LEU A 170 14.90 -4.38 -4.27
C LEU A 170 15.43 -3.09 -3.66
N GLY A 171 16.56 -3.19 -2.97
CA GLY A 171 17.29 -2.05 -2.43
C GLY A 171 18.09 -1.32 -3.50
N THR A 172 18.83 -0.30 -3.09
CA THR A 172 19.63 0.52 -4.01
C THR A 172 20.66 -0.32 -4.79
N ARG A 173 21.31 -1.30 -4.15
CA ARG A 173 22.32 -2.15 -4.79
C ARG A 173 21.71 -3.07 -5.85
N GLU A 174 20.54 -3.63 -5.58
CA GLU A 174 19.82 -4.48 -6.51
C GLU A 174 19.27 -3.67 -7.68
N ILE A 175 18.81 -2.45 -7.42
CA ILE A 175 18.43 -1.49 -8.47
C ILE A 175 19.65 -1.08 -9.31
N GLU A 176 20.83 -1.03 -8.69
CA GLU A 176 22.11 -0.78 -9.36
C GLU A 176 22.61 -2.00 -10.16
N SER A 177 22.03 -3.18 -9.92
CA SER A 177 22.48 -4.43 -10.53
C SER A 177 21.94 -4.61 -11.95
N LYS A 178 22.85 -4.97 -12.87
CA LYS A 178 22.49 -5.43 -14.22
C LYS A 178 21.72 -6.76 -14.23
N GLU A 179 21.63 -7.45 -13.11
CA GLU A 179 20.82 -8.66 -12.98
C GLU A 179 19.32 -8.35 -13.14
N PHE A 180 18.85 -7.29 -12.48
CA PHE A 180 17.43 -6.94 -12.44
C PHE A 180 17.06 -5.78 -13.36
N PHE A 181 18.03 -4.98 -13.81
CA PHE A 181 17.77 -3.75 -14.55
C PHE A 181 18.62 -3.63 -15.80
N ASP A 182 18.01 -3.17 -16.90
CA ASP A 182 18.75 -2.75 -18.10
C ASP A 182 19.28 -1.33 -17.95
N LYS A 183 18.51 -0.48 -17.25
CA LYS A 183 18.87 0.89 -16.88
C LYS A 183 18.32 1.21 -15.50
N HIS A 184 18.90 2.20 -14.83
CA HIS A 184 18.34 2.66 -13.56
C HIS A 184 17.07 3.48 -13.80
N PRO A 185 16.04 3.33 -12.93
CA PRO A 185 14.91 4.25 -12.91
C PRO A 185 15.43 5.69 -12.74
N SER A 186 15.09 6.57 -13.68
CA SER A 186 15.58 7.95 -13.68
C SER A 186 14.50 8.96 -13.34
N TRP A 187 14.90 10.08 -12.74
CA TRP A 187 13.98 11.17 -12.44
C TRP A 187 13.34 11.73 -13.71
N GLU A 188 14.11 11.84 -14.79
CA GLU A 188 13.67 12.34 -16.08
C GLU A 188 12.57 11.47 -16.69
N ASN A 189 12.71 10.14 -16.60
CA ASN A 189 11.68 9.23 -17.11
C ASN A 189 10.40 9.30 -16.26
N MET A 190 10.53 9.41 -14.94
CA MET A 190 9.38 9.62 -14.06
C MET A 190 8.63 10.92 -14.40
N VAL A 191 9.35 12.04 -14.56
CA VAL A 191 8.74 13.32 -14.97
C VAL A 191 8.04 13.20 -16.33
N LYS A 192 8.64 12.45 -17.26
CA LYS A 192 8.03 12.17 -18.56
C LYS A 192 6.74 11.35 -18.42
N ILE A 193 6.72 10.31 -17.59
CA ILE A 193 5.52 9.50 -17.31
C ILE A 193 4.41 10.41 -16.75
N ILE A 194 4.71 11.24 -15.73
CA ILE A 194 3.75 12.21 -15.20
C ILE A 194 3.25 13.14 -16.30
N GLY A 195 4.15 13.77 -17.05
CA GLY A 195 3.80 14.76 -18.07
C GLY A 195 2.94 14.20 -19.20
N LEU A 196 3.07 12.90 -19.52
CA LEU A 196 2.34 12.24 -20.60
C LEU A 196 1.05 11.55 -20.15
N SER A 197 0.90 11.22 -18.86
CA SER A 197 -0.25 10.46 -18.34
C SER A 197 -1.09 11.21 -17.30
N GLY A 198 -0.53 12.22 -16.65
CA GLY A 198 -1.15 12.90 -15.51
C GLY A 198 -1.17 12.10 -14.22
N ILE A 199 -0.50 10.95 -14.15
CA ILE A 199 -0.46 10.09 -12.96
C ILE A 199 0.37 10.74 -11.82
N GLY A 200 0.08 10.35 -10.57
CA GLY A 200 0.80 10.82 -9.40
C GLY A 200 2.27 10.40 -9.40
N SER A 201 3.13 11.13 -8.68
CA SER A 201 4.57 10.86 -8.67
C SER A 201 4.95 9.52 -8.03
N SER A 202 4.21 9.07 -7.01
CA SER A 202 4.42 7.75 -6.39
C SER A 202 4.21 6.64 -7.42
N ASP A 203 3.07 6.68 -8.11
CA ASP A 203 2.71 5.73 -9.15
C ASP A 203 3.70 5.78 -10.32
N ALA A 204 4.06 6.98 -10.79
CA ALA A 204 5.02 7.17 -11.86
C ALA A 204 6.39 6.57 -11.52
N MET A 205 6.82 6.63 -10.25
CA MET A 205 8.06 5.99 -9.81
C MET A 205 7.98 4.46 -9.81
N ILE A 206 6.81 3.88 -9.51
CA ILE A 206 6.59 2.42 -9.56
C ILE A 206 6.59 1.95 -11.02
N ILE A 207 5.91 2.69 -11.91
CA ILE A 207 5.91 2.43 -13.36
C ILE A 207 7.33 2.53 -13.92
N ASN A 208 8.07 3.58 -13.55
CA ASN A 208 9.46 3.77 -13.97
C ASN A 208 10.36 2.60 -13.53
N LEU A 209 10.22 2.15 -12.28
CA LEU A 209 10.91 0.95 -11.79
C LEU A 209 10.60 -0.27 -12.65
N PHE A 210 9.31 -0.50 -12.93
CA PHE A 210 8.88 -1.65 -13.71
C PHE A 210 9.39 -1.60 -15.15
N GLN A 211 9.29 -0.46 -15.83
CA GLN A 211 9.70 -0.30 -17.22
C GLN A 211 11.21 -0.52 -17.42
N GLU A 212 12.04 -0.02 -16.50
CA GLU A 212 13.50 -0.12 -16.60
C GLU A 212 14.07 -1.46 -16.05
N SER A 213 13.23 -2.24 -15.37
CA SER A 213 13.58 -3.59 -14.90
C SER A 213 13.55 -4.63 -16.03
N LYS A 214 14.16 -5.78 -15.78
CA LYS A 214 14.00 -7.02 -16.56
C LYS A 214 12.83 -7.87 -16.08
N ILE A 215 12.19 -7.47 -14.98
CA ILE A 215 11.07 -8.20 -14.37
C ILE A 215 9.84 -8.03 -15.28
N PRO A 216 9.27 -9.12 -15.82
CA PRO A 216 8.32 -9.02 -16.93
C PRO A 216 6.88 -8.70 -16.50
N LEU A 217 6.53 -8.92 -15.24
CA LEU A 217 5.16 -8.82 -14.75
C LEU A 217 5.03 -7.70 -13.72
N MET A 218 4.00 -6.87 -13.87
CA MET A 218 3.56 -5.89 -12.88
C MET A 218 2.18 -6.30 -12.35
N ILE A 219 1.97 -6.16 -11.05
CA ILE A 219 0.69 -6.45 -10.39
C ILE A 219 0.17 -5.18 -9.74
N THR A 220 -1.02 -4.75 -10.15
CA THR A 220 -1.66 -3.53 -9.63
C THR A 220 -3.18 -3.68 -9.60
N ALA A 221 -3.81 -3.11 -8.57
CA ALA A 221 -5.25 -2.90 -8.52
C ALA A 221 -5.65 -1.46 -8.88
N ASP A 222 -4.68 -0.56 -9.11
CA ASP A 222 -4.95 0.82 -9.51
C ASP A 222 -5.21 0.92 -11.02
N VAL A 223 -6.37 1.47 -11.36
CA VAL A 223 -6.82 1.61 -12.75
C VAL A 223 -5.96 2.61 -13.52
N GLY A 224 -5.50 3.69 -12.88
CA GLY A 224 -4.58 4.67 -13.46
C GLY A 224 -3.21 4.06 -13.75
N VAL A 225 -2.63 3.32 -12.82
CA VAL A 225 -1.36 2.59 -13.03
C VAL A 225 -1.51 1.58 -14.17
N LYS A 226 -2.57 0.75 -14.13
CA LYS A 226 -2.88 -0.23 -15.18
C LYS A 226 -2.98 0.43 -16.55
N ASN A 227 -3.79 1.48 -16.69
CA ASN A 227 -4.01 2.14 -17.98
C ASN A 227 -2.72 2.79 -18.49
N THR A 228 -1.99 3.51 -17.64
CA THR A 228 -0.70 4.12 -18.02
C THR A 228 0.30 3.08 -18.50
N LEU A 229 0.37 1.92 -17.83
CA LEU A 229 1.23 0.84 -18.27
C LEU A 229 0.78 0.24 -19.61
N LEU A 230 -0.52 0.11 -19.86
CA LEU A 230 -1.02 -0.39 -21.15
C LEU A 230 -0.72 0.57 -22.31
N ASP A 231 -0.71 1.88 -22.05
CA ASP A 231 -0.41 2.90 -23.06
C ASP A 231 1.08 2.99 -23.42
N PHE A 232 1.97 2.76 -22.43
CA PHE A 232 3.42 3.00 -22.59
C PHE A 232 4.31 1.78 -22.32
N MET A 233 3.76 0.57 -22.17
CA MET A 233 4.57 -0.63 -21.89
C MET A 233 5.52 -0.97 -23.03
N SER A 234 6.74 -1.34 -22.67
CA SER A 234 7.66 -2.01 -23.59
C SER A 234 7.16 -3.39 -23.97
N GLU A 235 7.58 -3.88 -25.15
CA GLU A 235 7.30 -5.25 -25.58
C GLU A 235 7.84 -6.28 -24.56
N GLY A 236 7.15 -7.41 -24.43
CA GLY A 236 7.52 -8.47 -23.48
C GLY A 236 7.13 -8.21 -22.02
N LYS A 237 6.47 -7.08 -21.73
CA LYS A 237 5.95 -6.74 -20.40
C LYS A 237 4.46 -7.07 -20.28
N PHE A 238 4.07 -7.43 -19.06
CA PHE A 238 2.72 -7.87 -18.71
C PHE A 238 2.23 -7.14 -17.47
N VAL A 239 0.93 -6.90 -17.40
CA VAL A 239 0.23 -6.35 -16.24
C VAL A 239 -0.85 -7.33 -15.84
N LEU A 240 -0.87 -7.71 -14.56
CA LEU A 240 -1.96 -8.44 -13.95
C LEU A 240 -2.73 -7.47 -13.06
N ALA A 241 -4.03 -7.35 -13.29
CA ALA A 241 -4.90 -6.44 -12.58
C ALA A 241 -6.29 -7.06 -12.41
N PRO A 242 -7.11 -6.59 -11.45
CA PRO A 242 -8.48 -7.05 -11.32
C PRO A 242 -9.24 -6.80 -12.62
N ASN A 243 -10.14 -7.73 -12.97
CA ASN A 243 -11.16 -7.41 -13.96
C ASN A 243 -11.93 -6.21 -13.43
N SER A 244 -12.08 -5.16 -14.26
CA SER A 244 -12.93 -4.04 -13.89
C SER A 244 -14.31 -4.58 -13.54
N THR A 245 -14.63 -4.62 -12.25
CA THR A 245 -16.00 -4.69 -11.79
C THR A 245 -16.66 -3.41 -12.29
N ASN A 246 -17.69 -3.57 -13.12
CA ASN A 246 -18.51 -2.50 -13.71
C ASN A 246 -18.76 -1.33 -12.75
#